data_AF-A0A956EJF0-F1
#
_entry.id   AF-A0A956EJF0-F1
#
_cell.length_a   1.000
_cell.length_b   1.000
_cell.length_c   1.000
_cell.angle_alpha   90.00
_cell.angle_beta   90.00
_cell.angle_gamma   90.00
#
_symmetry.space_group_name_H-M   'P 1'
#
loop_
_entity.id
_entity.type
_entity.pdbx_description
1 polymer ?
#
loop_
_entity_poly.entity_id
_entity_poly.type
_entity_poly.pdbx_seq_one_letter_code
_entity_poly.pdbx_strand_id
1 'polypeptide(L)'
;KPIEVVAGHDCSNVPFNIGACDHLEEAMFPVDTLAKEYIVVPPVQVPDSSKDKAQIIRVVASEPATTLTFDPDQPVNKNLANAGDFVEIPMTTNAFKVTGDKKITVVQFMVGQSAGFGTSDPAMLLTVPAEQYRSDYLFFAATNWVANFVDIIAPDGASVKVDGADVNAWKPIGNTGFSVGHVQLSNAGDGSHSVTADQKVGISVYGVMNYGSYWYPGGLDLDLIPQ
;
A
#
# COMPACT_ATOMS: atom_id res chain seq x y z
N LYS A 1 8.01 -24.16 14.56
CA LYS A 1 8.22 -22.88 15.30
C LYS A 1 7.85 -21.77 14.34
N PRO A 2 7.11 -20.73 14.77
CA PRO A 2 6.91 -19.54 13.95
C PRO A 2 8.27 -18.92 13.58
N ILE A 3 8.40 -18.44 12.35
CA ILE A 3 9.58 -17.76 11.82
C ILE A 3 9.08 -16.44 11.25
N GLU A 4 9.79 -15.35 11.57
CA GLU A 4 9.62 -14.05 10.91
C GLU A 4 10.72 -13.90 9.86
N VAL A 5 10.35 -13.40 8.69
CA VAL A 5 11.28 -13.12 7.60
C VAL A 5 11.21 -11.64 7.29
N VAL A 6 12.34 -10.96 7.41
CA VAL A 6 12.48 -9.56 7.00
C VAL A 6 13.29 -9.53 5.71
N ALA A 7 12.76 -8.84 4.70
CA ALA A 7 13.41 -8.66 3.42
C ALA A 7 13.71 -7.17 3.22
N GLY A 8 14.89 -6.86 2.68
CA GLY A 8 15.24 -5.47 2.45
C GLY A 8 16.47 -5.26 1.58
N HIS A 9 16.74 -4.00 1.29
CA HIS A 9 17.89 -3.54 0.52
C HIS A 9 18.36 -2.17 1.05
N ASP A 10 19.66 -2.08 1.33
CA ASP A 10 20.34 -0.94 1.96
C ASP A 10 20.13 0.41 1.25
N CYS A 11 20.07 0.41 -0.09
CA CYS A 11 19.86 1.61 -0.90
C CYS A 11 19.31 1.20 -2.27
N SER A 12 18.01 1.43 -2.47
CA SER A 12 17.30 1.13 -3.71
C SER A 12 16.85 2.41 -4.42
N ASN A 13 17.29 2.60 -5.66
CA ASN A 13 16.64 3.55 -6.56
C ASN A 13 15.37 2.91 -7.14
N VAL A 14 14.25 3.62 -7.09
CA VAL A 14 12.97 3.15 -7.65
C VAL A 14 12.42 4.21 -8.59
N PRO A 15 12.36 3.98 -9.91
CA PRO A 15 13.06 2.94 -10.67
C PRO A 15 14.60 3.01 -10.53
N PHE A 16 15.30 1.96 -10.95
CA PHE A 16 16.77 1.80 -10.79
C PHE A 16 17.62 3.02 -11.22
N ASN A 17 17.17 3.79 -12.21
CA ASN A 17 17.88 4.94 -12.77
C ASN A 17 17.36 6.30 -12.25
N ILE A 18 16.50 6.29 -11.23
CA ILE A 18 15.87 7.48 -10.67
C ILE A 18 16.29 7.63 -9.20
N GLY A 19 17.09 8.66 -8.93
CA GLY A 19 17.50 8.99 -7.57
C GLY A 19 16.43 9.76 -6.79
N ALA A 20 16.60 9.97 -5.49
CA ALA A 20 17.61 9.32 -4.65
C ALA A 20 17.17 7.90 -4.28
N CYS A 21 18.10 7.12 -3.71
CA CYS A 21 17.79 5.81 -3.16
C CYS A 21 17.41 5.93 -1.68
N ASP A 22 16.66 4.95 -1.18
CA ASP A 22 16.43 4.80 0.25
C ASP A 22 16.56 3.32 0.65
N HIS A 23 16.63 3.09 1.96
CA HIS A 23 16.54 1.76 2.55
C HIS A 23 15.11 1.24 2.42
N LEU A 24 14.95 0.04 1.84
CA LEU A 24 13.66 -0.63 1.74
C LEU A 24 13.69 -1.86 2.64
N GLU A 25 12.72 -2.00 3.54
CA GLU A 25 12.66 -3.14 4.45
C GLU A 25 11.22 -3.42 4.88
N GLU A 26 10.82 -4.69 4.83
CA GLU A 26 9.49 -5.13 5.24
C GLU A 26 9.51 -6.51 5.89
N ALA A 27 8.59 -6.70 6.85
CA ALA A 27 8.30 -8.00 7.45
C ALA A 27 7.34 -8.79 6.56
N MET A 28 7.83 -9.86 5.95
CA MET A 28 7.07 -10.64 4.97
C MET A 28 5.86 -11.34 5.61
N PHE A 29 4.68 -11.14 5.02
CA PHE A 29 3.48 -11.85 5.44
C PHE A 29 3.61 -13.37 5.25
N PRO A 30 3.17 -14.20 6.21
CA PRO A 30 3.13 -15.65 6.04
C PRO A 30 2.28 -16.04 4.83
N VAL A 31 2.70 -17.06 4.08
CA VAL A 31 1.98 -17.55 2.88
C VAL A 31 0.53 -17.91 3.20
N ASP A 32 0.26 -18.41 4.40
CA ASP A 32 -1.09 -18.78 4.84
C ASP A 32 -2.05 -17.58 4.97
N THR A 33 -1.51 -16.37 5.16
CA THR A 33 -2.26 -15.11 5.29
C THR A 33 -2.43 -14.36 3.96
N LEU A 34 -1.79 -14.84 2.88
CA LEU A 34 -1.97 -14.29 1.54
C LEU A 34 -3.37 -14.58 1.02
N ALA A 35 -3.89 -13.67 0.20
CA ALA A 35 -5.21 -13.77 -0.38
C ALA A 35 -5.17 -13.73 -1.92
N LYS A 36 -6.35 -13.71 -2.53
CA LYS A 36 -6.50 -13.63 -3.98
C LYS A 36 -6.76 -12.21 -4.46
N GLU A 37 -7.38 -11.36 -3.62
CA GLU A 37 -7.77 -10.01 -3.99
C GLU A 37 -7.00 -8.95 -3.18
N TYR A 38 -6.43 -7.99 -3.90
CA TYR A 38 -5.72 -6.86 -3.33
C TYR A 38 -6.16 -5.57 -4.02
N ILE A 39 -6.26 -4.50 -3.24
CA ILE A 39 -6.54 -3.16 -3.73
C ILE A 39 -5.24 -2.35 -3.67
N VAL A 40 -4.86 -1.77 -4.80
CA VAL A 40 -3.65 -0.95 -4.96
C VAL A 40 -4.09 0.49 -5.09
N VAL A 41 -3.47 1.38 -4.30
CA VAL A 41 -3.74 2.83 -4.31
C VAL A 41 -2.42 3.58 -4.20
N PRO A 42 -2.19 4.63 -5.01
CA PRO A 42 -1.02 5.47 -4.84
C PRO A 42 -1.15 6.34 -3.58
N PRO A 43 -0.03 6.62 -2.87
CA PRO A 43 0.04 7.70 -1.89
C PRO A 43 -0.20 9.07 -2.54
N VAL A 44 -0.33 10.13 -1.73
CA VAL A 44 -0.26 11.51 -2.24
C VAL A 44 1.17 12.05 -2.17
N GLN A 45 1.47 13.08 -2.97
CA GLN A 45 2.79 13.71 -2.98
C GLN A 45 2.87 14.97 -2.10
N VAL A 46 4.09 15.35 -1.70
CA VAL A 46 4.39 16.59 -0.95
C VAL A 46 5.36 17.43 -1.79
N PRO A 47 5.14 18.76 -1.96
CA PRO A 47 4.23 19.64 -1.19
C PRO A 47 2.78 19.75 -1.72
N ASP A 48 2.43 19.09 -2.82
CA ASP A 48 1.10 19.18 -3.43
C ASP A 48 0.30 17.89 -3.22
N SER A 49 -0.39 17.78 -2.08
CA SER A 49 -1.16 16.59 -1.67
C SER A 49 -2.47 16.41 -2.44
N SER A 50 -2.76 17.28 -3.41
CA SER A 50 -3.87 17.10 -4.35
C SER A 50 -3.54 16.15 -5.51
N LYS A 51 -2.28 15.72 -5.61
CA LYS A 51 -1.77 14.84 -6.66
C LYS A 51 -1.24 13.53 -6.08
N ASP A 52 -1.34 12.49 -6.89
CA ASP A 52 -0.89 11.15 -6.57
C ASP A 52 0.64 11.02 -6.70
N LYS A 53 1.29 10.34 -5.75
CA LYS A 53 2.68 9.90 -5.80
C LYS A 53 2.77 8.66 -6.68
N ALA A 54 3.62 8.69 -7.70
CA ALA A 54 3.80 7.51 -8.54
C ALA A 54 4.48 6.36 -7.78
N GLN A 55 4.18 5.15 -8.24
CA GLN A 55 4.70 3.92 -7.67
C GLN A 55 4.97 2.86 -8.74
N ILE A 56 5.81 1.90 -8.39
CA ILE A 56 5.99 0.63 -9.10
C ILE A 56 5.33 -0.46 -8.27
N ILE A 57 4.67 -1.41 -8.92
CA ILE A 57 3.97 -2.51 -8.23
C ILE A 57 4.49 -3.84 -8.72
N ARG A 58 4.78 -4.77 -7.81
CA ARG A 58 5.06 -6.16 -8.13
C ARG A 58 3.95 -7.06 -7.62
N VAL A 59 3.45 -7.92 -8.51
CA VAL A 59 2.52 -8.99 -8.16
C VAL A 59 3.26 -10.32 -8.31
N VAL A 60 3.42 -11.04 -7.21
CA VAL A 60 4.21 -12.28 -7.12
C VAL A 60 3.27 -13.47 -6.95
N ALA A 61 3.47 -14.51 -7.74
CA ALA A 61 2.73 -15.76 -7.63
C ALA A 61 3.21 -16.57 -6.42
N SER A 62 2.29 -17.00 -5.55
CA SER A 62 2.62 -17.96 -4.49
C SER A 62 2.66 -19.41 -5.00
N GLU A 63 2.03 -19.67 -6.15
CA GLU A 63 1.85 -20.99 -6.74
C GLU A 63 2.09 -20.94 -8.26
N PRO A 64 2.50 -22.06 -8.89
CA PRO A 64 2.67 -22.11 -10.35
C PRO A 64 1.34 -21.91 -11.10
N ALA A 65 1.46 -21.54 -12.38
CA ALA A 65 0.36 -21.30 -13.30
C ALA A 65 -0.69 -20.32 -12.76
N THR A 66 -0.26 -19.24 -12.09
CA THR A 66 -1.15 -18.20 -11.57
C THR A 66 -1.57 -17.24 -12.68
N THR A 67 -2.87 -16.96 -12.79
CA THR A 67 -3.43 -15.98 -13.72
C THR A 67 -4.00 -14.80 -12.96
N LEU A 68 -3.66 -13.60 -13.42
CA LEU A 68 -4.02 -12.32 -12.83
C LEU A 68 -5.10 -11.60 -13.64
N THR A 69 -6.04 -10.97 -12.96
CA THR A 69 -7.02 -10.05 -13.53
C THR A 69 -6.89 -8.71 -12.83
N PHE A 70 -7.07 -7.61 -13.55
CA PHE A 70 -6.94 -6.26 -13.02
C PHE A 70 -8.18 -5.44 -13.37
N ASP A 71 -8.63 -4.62 -12.43
CA ASP A 71 -9.77 -3.71 -12.63
C ASP A 71 -9.47 -2.33 -11.99
N PRO A 72 -9.25 -1.26 -12.77
CA PRO A 72 -9.13 -1.25 -14.24
C PRO A 72 -7.93 -2.06 -14.76
N ASP A 73 -7.99 -2.49 -16.03
CA ASP A 73 -6.93 -3.31 -16.62
C ASP A 73 -5.57 -2.58 -16.66
N GLN A 74 -4.50 -3.33 -16.36
CA GLN A 74 -3.11 -2.85 -16.41
C GLN A 74 -2.36 -3.51 -17.58
N PRO A 75 -1.58 -2.79 -18.40
CA PRO A 75 -0.99 -3.32 -19.63
C PRO A 75 0.27 -4.17 -19.39
N VAL A 76 0.11 -5.27 -18.66
CA VAL A 76 1.20 -6.17 -18.24
C VAL A 76 0.85 -7.64 -18.49
N ASN A 77 1.84 -8.52 -18.45
CA ASN A 77 1.59 -9.96 -18.54
C ASN A 77 0.70 -10.44 -17.38
N LYS A 78 -0.27 -11.30 -17.68
CA LYS A 78 -1.25 -11.81 -16.71
C LYS A 78 -0.99 -13.23 -16.26
N ASN A 79 -0.05 -13.94 -16.88
CA ASN A 79 0.19 -15.35 -16.61
C ASN A 79 1.59 -15.54 -16.02
N LEU A 80 1.66 -16.07 -14.80
CA LEU A 80 2.88 -16.37 -14.07
C LEU A 80 3.06 -17.89 -14.02
N ALA A 81 4.17 -18.40 -14.57
CA ALA A 81 4.32 -19.83 -14.85
C ALA A 81 4.70 -20.62 -13.58
N ASN A 82 5.57 -20.06 -12.75
CA ASN A 82 6.12 -20.70 -11.56
C ASN A 82 5.77 -19.92 -10.29
N ALA A 83 5.81 -20.59 -9.14
CA ALA A 83 5.82 -19.91 -7.86
C ALA A 83 7.06 -19.01 -7.75
N GLY A 84 6.89 -17.79 -7.24
CA GLY A 84 7.94 -16.77 -7.19
C GLY A 84 8.13 -15.97 -8.47
N ASP A 85 7.51 -16.37 -9.60
CA ASP A 85 7.41 -15.50 -10.77
C ASP A 85 6.63 -14.24 -10.38
N PHE A 86 7.00 -13.11 -10.99
CA PHE A 86 6.31 -11.85 -10.77
C PHE A 86 6.07 -11.11 -12.07
N VAL A 87 5.07 -10.23 -12.04
CA VAL A 87 4.91 -9.16 -13.02
C VAL A 87 5.11 -7.82 -12.33
N GLU A 88 5.82 -6.92 -13.00
CA GLU A 88 6.01 -5.54 -12.55
C GLU A 88 5.14 -4.60 -13.39
N ILE A 89 4.34 -3.81 -12.70
CA ILE A 89 3.63 -2.66 -13.29
C ILE A 89 4.60 -1.48 -13.21
N PRO A 90 4.94 -0.87 -14.37
CA PRO A 90 5.87 0.25 -14.39
C PRO A 90 5.27 1.46 -13.66
N MET A 91 6.09 2.50 -13.49
CA MET A 91 5.72 3.74 -12.81
C MET A 91 4.32 4.23 -13.21
N THR A 92 3.42 4.28 -12.23
CA THR A 92 2.00 4.59 -12.42
C THR A 92 1.43 5.31 -11.20
N THR A 93 0.32 6.01 -11.39
CA THR A 93 -0.54 6.58 -10.34
C THR A 93 -1.93 5.94 -10.37
N ASN A 94 -2.09 4.80 -11.04
CA ASN A 94 -3.39 4.14 -11.14
C ASN A 94 -3.74 3.46 -9.81
N ALA A 95 -4.99 3.66 -9.37
CA ALA A 95 -5.62 2.79 -8.38
C ALA A 95 -6.40 1.67 -9.09
N PHE A 96 -6.28 0.45 -8.61
CA PHE A 96 -6.93 -0.72 -9.21
C PHE A 96 -7.03 -1.88 -8.22
N LYS A 97 -7.93 -2.82 -8.51
CA LYS A 97 -7.95 -4.15 -7.91
C LYS A 97 -7.12 -5.11 -8.75
N VAL A 98 -6.36 -5.99 -8.09
CA VAL A 98 -5.76 -7.16 -8.71
C VAL A 98 -6.32 -8.43 -8.06
N THR A 99 -6.69 -9.39 -8.89
CA THR A 99 -7.22 -10.69 -8.49
C THR A 99 -6.39 -11.80 -9.11
N GLY A 100 -5.88 -12.71 -8.28
CA GLY A 100 -5.29 -13.99 -8.73
C GLY A 100 -6.32 -15.12 -8.71
N ASP A 101 -6.19 -16.09 -9.60
CA ASP A 101 -6.90 -17.38 -9.46
C ASP A 101 -6.39 -18.19 -8.24
N LYS A 102 -5.14 -17.92 -7.85
CA LYS A 102 -4.41 -18.44 -6.67
C LYS A 102 -3.98 -17.29 -5.75
N LYS A 103 -3.43 -17.64 -4.57
CA LYS A 103 -2.90 -16.63 -3.65
C LYS A 103 -1.72 -15.88 -4.28
N ILE A 104 -1.66 -14.58 -4.05
CA ILE A 104 -0.61 -13.70 -4.57
C ILE A 104 -0.07 -12.81 -3.47
N THR A 105 1.11 -12.25 -3.69
CA THR A 105 1.64 -11.15 -2.88
C THR A 105 1.70 -9.90 -3.75
N VAL A 106 1.28 -8.76 -3.20
CA VAL A 106 1.36 -7.46 -3.89
C VAL A 106 2.25 -6.51 -3.11
N VAL A 107 3.31 -6.05 -3.76
CA VAL A 107 4.29 -5.12 -3.19
C VAL A 107 4.22 -3.81 -3.95
N GLN A 108 4.11 -2.70 -3.24
CA GLN A 108 4.13 -1.36 -3.79
C GLN A 108 5.44 -0.67 -3.43
N PHE A 109 5.97 0.12 -4.36
CA PHE A 109 7.20 0.89 -4.17
C PHE A 109 6.97 2.33 -4.58
N MET A 110 7.09 3.28 -3.64
CA MET A 110 7.12 4.71 -3.99
C MET A 110 8.35 4.98 -4.89
N VAL A 111 8.18 5.82 -5.91
CA VAL A 111 9.30 6.23 -6.75
C VAL A 111 10.17 7.29 -6.07
N GLY A 112 11.46 7.31 -6.40
CA GLY A 112 12.42 8.27 -5.88
C GLY A 112 12.14 9.70 -6.31
N GLN A 113 12.67 10.64 -5.54
CA GLN A 113 12.38 12.08 -5.64
C GLN A 113 12.58 12.67 -7.05
N SER A 114 13.57 12.20 -7.80
CA SER A 114 13.90 12.68 -9.16
C SER A 114 12.90 12.20 -10.22
N ALA A 115 11.92 11.37 -9.87
CA ALA A 115 10.84 10.96 -10.77
C ALA A 115 9.87 12.11 -11.13
N GLY A 116 9.91 13.22 -10.36
CA GLY A 116 9.01 14.36 -10.57
C GLY A 116 7.65 14.22 -9.87
N PHE A 117 7.53 13.34 -8.88
CA PHE A 117 6.30 13.12 -8.09
C PHE A 117 6.51 13.52 -6.63
N GLY A 118 6.78 14.80 -6.39
CA GLY A 118 7.03 15.35 -5.06
C GLY A 118 8.42 15.03 -4.49
N THR A 119 8.55 15.19 -3.17
CA THR A 119 9.83 15.26 -2.45
C THR A 119 10.23 13.97 -1.72
N SER A 120 9.42 12.91 -1.79
CA SER A 120 9.72 11.66 -1.10
C SER A 120 10.73 10.81 -1.88
N ASP A 121 11.54 10.07 -1.13
CA ASP A 121 12.41 9.01 -1.65
C ASP A 121 11.63 7.69 -1.81
N PRO A 122 12.29 6.60 -2.21
CA PRO A 122 11.64 5.30 -2.29
C PRO A 122 11.21 4.76 -0.92
N ALA A 123 10.06 4.12 -0.87
CA ALA A 123 9.58 3.34 0.27
C ALA A 123 8.85 2.10 -0.25
N MET A 124 8.82 1.03 0.52
CA MET A 124 8.18 -0.24 0.17
C MET A 124 6.93 -0.41 1.04
N LEU A 125 5.89 -1.01 0.50
CA LEU A 125 4.70 -1.46 1.23
C LEU A 125 4.35 -2.88 0.80
N LEU A 126 4.18 -3.77 1.78
CA LEU A 126 3.42 -5.00 1.56
C LEU A 126 1.92 -4.69 1.63
N THR A 127 1.24 -4.83 0.49
CA THR A 127 -0.19 -4.50 0.39
C THR A 127 -0.98 -5.48 1.23
N VAL A 128 -1.86 -4.98 2.10
CA VAL A 128 -2.75 -5.81 2.92
C VAL A 128 -3.88 -6.33 2.04
N PRO A 129 -4.17 -7.65 2.04
CA PRO A 129 -5.32 -8.18 1.31
C PRO A 129 -6.63 -7.74 1.97
N ALA A 130 -7.69 -7.58 1.16
CA ALA A 130 -8.97 -7.07 1.64
C ALA A 130 -9.61 -7.95 2.74
N GLU A 131 -9.34 -9.24 2.73
CA GLU A 131 -9.80 -10.21 3.73
C GLU A 131 -9.19 -9.97 5.13
N GLN A 132 -8.06 -9.27 5.21
CA GLN A 132 -7.34 -8.99 6.46
C GLN A 132 -7.58 -7.57 6.98
N TYR A 133 -8.50 -6.83 6.35
CA TYR A 133 -8.91 -5.50 6.79
C TYR A 133 -9.59 -5.53 8.17
N ARG A 134 -9.49 -4.42 8.89
CA ARG A 134 -9.97 -4.29 10.28
C ARG A 134 -10.90 -3.09 10.39
N SER A 135 -11.65 -3.00 11.50
CA SER A 135 -12.54 -1.87 11.79
C SER A 135 -11.99 -0.91 12.85
N ASP A 136 -10.86 -1.25 13.47
CA ASP A 136 -10.24 -0.50 14.56
C ASP A 136 -8.71 -0.61 14.48
N TYR A 137 -8.05 0.54 14.46
CA TYR A 137 -6.60 0.69 14.33
C TYR A 137 -6.07 1.73 15.32
N LEU A 138 -4.92 1.41 15.90
CA LEU A 138 -4.04 2.35 16.59
C LEU A 138 -2.66 2.25 15.93
N PHE A 139 -2.13 3.35 15.44
CA PHE A 139 -0.88 3.39 14.68
C PHE A 139 -0.08 4.65 14.98
N PHE A 140 1.19 4.67 14.56
CA PHE A 140 2.13 5.74 14.85
C PHE A 140 2.55 6.49 13.58
N ALA A 141 2.54 7.82 13.63
CA ALA A 141 3.14 8.68 12.63
C ALA A 141 4.22 9.56 13.25
N ALA A 142 5.38 9.64 12.61
CA ALA A 142 6.54 10.29 13.20
C ALA A 142 6.39 11.83 13.15
N THR A 143 6.36 12.46 14.32
CA THR A 143 5.99 13.88 14.49
C THR A 143 6.99 14.88 13.92
N ASN A 144 8.22 14.46 13.63
CA ASN A 144 9.29 15.30 13.07
C ASN A 144 9.35 15.30 11.53
N TRP A 145 8.43 14.63 10.85
CA TRP A 145 8.35 14.59 9.39
C TRP A 145 7.68 15.83 8.80
N VAL A 146 7.87 16.10 7.51
CA VAL A 146 7.27 17.30 6.87
C VAL A 146 5.75 17.13 6.78
N ALA A 147 5.30 15.94 6.40
CA ALA A 147 3.89 15.56 6.45
C ALA A 147 3.76 14.05 6.61
N ASN A 148 2.70 13.64 7.30
CA ASN A 148 2.31 12.25 7.43
C ASN A 148 0.88 12.07 6.94
N PHE A 149 0.58 10.89 6.44
CA PHE A 149 -0.72 10.55 5.90
C PHE A 149 -1.11 9.12 6.27
N VAL A 150 -2.41 8.90 6.37
CA VAL A 150 -3.01 7.57 6.30
C VAL A 150 -3.83 7.48 5.03
N ASP A 151 -3.53 6.47 4.22
CA ASP A 151 -4.39 6.07 3.11
C ASP A 151 -5.32 4.98 3.59
N ILE A 152 -6.61 5.13 3.31
CA ILE A 152 -7.67 4.25 3.76
C ILE A 152 -8.38 3.70 2.53
N ILE A 153 -8.41 2.37 2.41
CA ILE A 153 -9.20 1.66 1.40
C ILE A 153 -10.45 1.12 2.10
N ALA A 154 -11.62 1.57 1.66
CA ALA A 154 -12.89 1.21 2.29
C ALA A 154 -13.92 0.76 1.25
N PRO A 155 -14.84 -0.16 1.59
CA PRO A 155 -16.03 -0.41 0.77
C PRO A 155 -16.80 0.89 0.51
N ASP A 156 -17.40 1.01 -0.67
CA ASP A 156 -18.18 2.20 -1.03
C ASP A 156 -19.31 2.45 -0.01
N GLY A 157 -19.35 3.68 0.50
CA GLY A 157 -20.35 4.10 1.49
C GLY A 157 -20.04 3.75 2.95
N ALA A 158 -18.88 3.15 3.24
CA ALA A 158 -18.43 2.96 4.62
C ALA A 158 -18.25 4.29 5.36
N SER A 159 -18.60 4.30 6.65
CA SER A 159 -18.33 5.41 7.57
C SER A 159 -17.02 5.16 8.29
N VAL A 160 -16.04 6.04 8.05
CA VAL A 160 -14.70 5.95 8.65
C VAL A 160 -14.34 7.25 9.35
N LYS A 161 -13.68 7.13 10.50
CA LYS A 161 -13.13 8.25 11.26
C LYS A 161 -11.64 8.09 11.45
N VAL A 162 -10.91 9.19 11.29
CA VAL A 162 -9.51 9.35 11.71
C VAL A 162 -9.48 10.31 12.89
N ASP A 163 -8.93 9.88 14.04
CA ASP A 163 -8.87 10.69 15.26
C ASP A 163 -10.23 11.29 15.68
N GLY A 164 -11.30 10.51 15.46
CA GLY A 164 -12.68 10.89 15.75
C GLY A 164 -13.34 11.82 14.72
N ALA A 165 -12.61 12.30 13.70
CA ALA A 165 -13.13 13.12 12.61
C ALA A 165 -13.53 12.28 11.39
N ASP A 166 -14.69 12.57 10.78
CA ASP A 166 -15.19 11.84 9.62
C ASP A 166 -14.30 12.04 8.37
N VAL A 167 -14.04 10.95 7.65
CA VAL A 167 -13.38 10.98 6.34
C VAL A 167 -14.45 11.23 5.28
N ASN A 168 -14.29 12.33 4.52
CA ASN A 168 -15.32 12.80 3.58
C ASN A 168 -14.86 12.83 2.11
N ALA A 169 -13.55 12.93 1.84
CA ALA A 169 -12.99 13.09 0.50
C ALA A 169 -12.65 11.73 -0.15
N TRP A 170 -13.68 10.92 -0.41
CA TRP A 170 -13.53 9.60 -1.01
C TRP A 170 -13.41 9.66 -2.53
N LYS A 171 -12.48 8.88 -3.08
CA LYS A 171 -12.29 8.68 -4.52
C LYS A 171 -12.58 7.21 -4.86
N PRO A 172 -13.63 6.91 -5.65
CA PRO A 172 -13.93 5.55 -6.09
C PRO A 172 -12.78 4.94 -6.90
N ILE A 173 -12.51 3.65 -6.68
CA ILE A 173 -11.50 2.88 -7.41
C ILE A 173 -12.21 2.10 -8.52
N GLY A 174 -12.37 2.73 -9.68
CA GLY A 174 -13.09 2.13 -10.80
C GLY A 174 -14.49 1.66 -10.42
N ASN A 175 -14.83 0.42 -10.77
CA ASN A 175 -16.08 -0.25 -10.37
C ASN A 175 -15.83 -1.37 -9.35
N THR A 176 -14.74 -1.29 -8.58
CA THR A 176 -14.31 -2.37 -7.69
C THR A 176 -15.19 -2.54 -6.44
N GLY A 177 -16.05 -1.56 -6.15
CA GLY A 177 -16.82 -1.48 -4.91
C GLY A 177 -16.03 -0.90 -3.72
N PHE A 178 -14.81 -0.40 -3.98
CA PHE A 178 -13.96 0.26 -3.00
C PHE A 178 -13.65 1.70 -3.39
N SER A 179 -13.44 2.52 -2.38
CA SER A 179 -12.97 3.90 -2.47
C SER A 179 -11.71 4.09 -1.64
N VAL A 180 -10.87 5.06 -2.04
CA VAL A 180 -9.71 5.51 -1.27
C VAL A 180 -9.97 6.88 -0.65
N GLY A 181 -9.53 7.05 0.58
CA GLY A 181 -9.45 8.33 1.28
C GLY A 181 -8.02 8.59 1.74
N HIS A 182 -7.51 9.79 1.47
CA HIS A 182 -6.20 10.24 1.94
C HIS A 182 -6.41 11.26 3.07
N VAL A 183 -5.88 10.98 4.26
CA VAL A 183 -6.00 11.89 5.41
C VAL A 183 -4.62 12.31 5.86
N GLN A 184 -4.37 13.62 5.84
CA GLN A 184 -3.17 14.18 6.44
C GLN A 184 -3.27 14.11 7.95
N LEU A 185 -2.26 13.52 8.58
CA LEU A 185 -2.16 13.35 10.02
C LEU A 185 -1.52 14.58 10.67
N SER A 186 -1.96 14.89 11.87
CA SER A 186 -1.37 15.97 12.67
C SER A 186 0.00 15.55 13.19
N ASN A 187 1.02 16.38 12.96
CA ASN A 187 2.34 16.18 13.58
C ASN A 187 2.42 16.69 15.03
N ALA A 188 1.34 17.29 15.53
CA ALA A 188 1.25 17.68 16.94
C ALA A 188 0.96 16.46 17.83
N GLY A 189 1.39 16.54 19.09
CA GLY A 189 1.15 15.49 20.07
C GLY A 189 2.26 14.44 20.10
N ASP A 190 1.90 13.19 20.35
CA ASP A 190 2.83 12.07 20.56
C ASP A 190 2.99 11.16 19.33
N GLY A 191 2.31 11.47 18.22
CA GLY A 191 2.34 10.69 16.98
C GLY A 191 1.36 9.51 16.96
N SER A 192 0.56 9.31 18.00
CA SER A 192 -0.47 8.28 18.02
C SER A 192 -1.72 8.74 17.26
N HIS A 193 -2.21 7.88 16.38
CA HIS A 193 -3.42 8.11 15.59
C HIS A 193 -4.31 6.87 15.59
N SER A 194 -5.59 7.09 15.33
CA SER A 194 -6.59 6.02 15.29
C SER A 194 -7.46 6.09 14.05
N VAL A 195 -7.84 4.91 13.56
CA VAL A 195 -8.90 4.76 12.55
C VAL A 195 -9.98 3.85 13.12
N THR A 196 -11.24 4.28 13.01
CA THR A 196 -12.41 3.45 13.32
C THR A 196 -13.39 3.46 12.15
N ALA A 197 -14.03 2.34 11.88
CA ALA A 197 -14.94 2.19 10.76
C ALA A 197 -16.14 1.28 11.10
N ASP A 198 -17.27 1.50 10.43
CA ASP A 198 -18.46 0.63 10.52
C ASP A 198 -18.33 -0.66 9.70
N GLN A 199 -17.38 -0.70 8.77
CA GLN A 199 -16.99 -1.85 7.95
C GLN A 199 -15.48 -2.09 8.04
N LYS A 200 -15.01 -3.27 7.60
CA LYS A 200 -13.58 -3.57 7.53
C LYS A 200 -12.93 -2.70 6.44
N VAL A 201 -11.88 -1.96 6.80
CA VAL A 201 -11.09 -1.10 5.92
C VAL A 201 -9.61 -1.48 5.99
N GLY A 202 -8.86 -1.21 4.94
CA GLY A 202 -7.41 -1.36 4.92
C GLY A 202 -6.74 0.00 5.12
N ILE A 203 -5.63 0.04 5.85
CA ILE A 203 -4.86 1.27 6.00
C ILE A 203 -3.37 1.08 5.70
N SER A 204 -2.76 2.09 5.11
CA SER A 204 -1.31 2.23 5.04
C SER A 204 -0.91 3.62 5.51
N VAL A 205 0.23 3.71 6.19
CA VAL A 205 0.69 4.95 6.83
C VAL A 205 2.04 5.32 6.25
N TYR A 206 2.21 6.57 5.86
CA TYR A 206 3.47 7.06 5.31
C TYR A 206 3.78 8.47 5.78
N GLY A 207 5.07 8.76 5.80
CA GLY A 207 5.61 10.08 6.04
C GLY A 207 6.54 10.49 4.92
N VAL A 208 6.59 11.79 4.66
CA VAL A 208 7.45 12.38 3.63
C VAL A 208 8.29 13.50 4.24
N MET A 209 9.56 13.51 3.87
CA MET A 209 10.47 14.64 4.04
C MET A 209 11.34 14.76 2.80
N ASN A 210 12.08 15.87 2.67
CA ASN A 210 13.02 16.00 1.57
C ASN A 210 14.14 14.97 1.73
N TYR A 211 14.34 14.12 0.72
CA TYR A 211 15.24 12.96 0.76
C TYR A 211 14.92 11.97 1.90
N GLY A 212 13.63 11.62 2.06
CA GLY A 212 13.24 10.54 2.96
C GLY A 212 11.76 10.21 2.90
N SER A 213 11.44 8.94 3.13
CA SER A 213 10.08 8.43 3.30
C SER A 213 10.03 7.23 4.22
N TYR A 214 8.86 7.00 4.82
CA TYR A 214 8.49 5.68 5.33
C TYR A 214 7.13 5.32 4.78
N TRP A 215 6.84 4.02 4.65
CA TRP A 215 5.53 3.52 4.28
C TRP A 215 5.36 2.14 4.90
N TYR A 216 4.25 1.90 5.57
CA TYR A 216 4.02 0.59 6.20
C TYR A 216 2.52 0.25 6.29
N PRO A 217 2.18 -1.05 6.43
CA PRO A 217 0.81 -1.49 6.66
C PRO A 217 0.34 -1.08 8.07
N GLY A 218 -0.75 -0.32 8.20
CA GLY A 218 -1.21 0.13 9.53
C GLY A 218 -1.83 -0.96 10.41
N GLY A 219 -1.98 -2.18 9.87
CA GLY A 219 -2.34 -3.39 10.62
C GLY A 219 -3.17 -4.37 9.79
N LEU A 220 -3.11 -5.64 10.19
CA LEU A 220 -3.87 -6.74 9.59
C LEU A 220 -4.09 -7.85 10.63
N ASP A 221 -5.14 -8.65 10.50
CA ASP A 221 -5.52 -9.66 11.52
C ASP A 221 -4.63 -10.92 11.50
N LEU A 222 -3.85 -11.14 10.43
CA LEU A 222 -3.07 -12.36 10.18
C LEU A 222 -3.89 -13.66 10.32
N ASP A 223 -5.20 -13.57 10.11
CA ASP A 223 -6.10 -14.71 10.20
C ASP A 223 -5.74 -15.74 9.13
N LEU A 224 -5.84 -17.02 9.48
CA LEU A 224 -5.78 -18.07 8.47
C LEU A 224 -6.97 -17.86 7.52
N ILE A 225 -6.68 -17.63 6.24
CA ILE A 225 -7.72 -17.51 5.23
C ILE A 225 -8.05 -18.94 4.77
N PRO A 226 -9.16 -19.57 5.23
CA PRO A 226 -9.49 -20.94 4.89
C PRO A 226 -9.95 -20.96 3.44
N GLN A 227 -9.30 -21.76 2.61
CA GLN A 227 -9.62 -21.89 1.18
C GLN A 227 -9.44 -23.34 0.74
#